data_AF-A0A3S0FBZ2-F1
#
_entry.id   AF-A0A3S0FBZ2-F1
#
_cell.length_a   1.000
_cell.length_b   1.000
_cell.length_c   1.000
_cell.angle_alpha   90.00
_cell.angle_beta   90.00
_cell.angle_gamma   90.00
#
_symmetry.space_group_name_H-M   'P 1'
#
loop_
_entity.id
_entity.type
_entity.pdbx_description
1 polymer ?
#
loop_
_entity_poly.entity_id
_entity_poly.type
_entity_poly.pdbx_seq_one_letter_code
_entity_poly.pdbx_strand_id
1 'polypeptide(L)'
;MLEYSPADEEIYEEWRRPKRENGVQVADAFQEIQEFAYRSFEVMDKDSDGFVSRTELNYFLNSSATSARAKSFIRFMLYRLDDIKKAFVEDINPDTDGISRGDIREYFDKLQFNG
;
A
#
# COMPACT_ATOMS: atom_id res chain seq x y z
N MET A 1 -5.36 3.14 23.41
CA MET A 1 -5.90 3.81 22.20
C MET A 1 -4.70 4.53 21.61
N LEU A 2 -4.13 4.04 20.51
CA LEU A 2 -3.02 4.75 19.86
C LEU A 2 -3.65 5.96 19.17
N GLU A 3 -3.27 7.16 19.60
CA GLU A 3 -3.68 8.40 18.96
C GLU A 3 -3.00 8.46 17.59
N TYR A 4 -3.82 8.44 16.53
CA TYR A 4 -3.34 8.72 15.19
C TYR A 4 -2.95 10.20 15.11
N SER A 5 -1.85 10.50 14.43
CA SER A 5 -1.52 11.90 14.11
C SER A 5 -2.63 12.47 13.22
N PRO A 6 -2.98 13.77 13.33
CA PRO A 6 -3.91 14.41 12.40
C PRO A 6 -3.56 14.22 10.92
N ALA A 7 -2.26 14.07 10.60
CA ALA A 7 -1.79 13.78 9.24
C ALA A 7 -2.16 12.36 8.77
N ASP A 8 -2.17 11.38 9.68
CA ASP A 8 -2.55 10.00 9.37
C ASP A 8 -4.06 9.92 9.08
N GLU A 9 -4.85 10.68 9.84
CA GLU A 9 -6.31 10.73 9.69
C GLU A 9 -6.74 11.36 8.35
N GLU A 10 -6.03 12.40 7.89
CA GLU A 10 -6.26 13.04 6.59
C GLU A 10 -6.04 12.06 5.41
N ILE A 11 -4.99 11.24 5.47
CA ILE A 11 -4.70 10.23 4.45
C ILE A 11 -5.82 9.20 4.40
N TYR A 12 -6.31 8.72 5.55
CA TYR A 12 -7.39 7.73 5.57
C TYR A 12 -8.73 8.28 5.07
N GLU A 13 -9.05 9.53 5.40
CA GLU A 13 -10.27 10.18 4.92
C GLU A 13 -10.23 10.44 3.40
N GLU A 14 -9.06 10.70 2.82
CA GLU A 14 -8.90 10.79 1.36
C GLU A 14 -9.33 9.48 0.67
N TRP A 15 -8.90 8.33 1.20
CA TRP A 15 -9.23 7.01 0.65
C TRP A 15 -10.63 6.51 1.01
N ARG A 16 -11.37 7.25 1.84
CA ARG A 16 -12.77 6.96 2.16
C ARG A 16 -13.71 7.37 1.02
N ARG A 17 -13.34 8.38 0.23
CA ARG A 17 -14.18 8.90 -0.84
C ARG A 17 -13.94 8.16 -2.16
N PRO A 18 -14.97 7.64 -2.84
CA PRO A 18 -14.81 7.17 -4.21
C PRO A 18 -14.44 8.37 -5.09
N LYS A 19 -13.31 8.28 -5.81
CA LYS A 19 -12.80 9.40 -6.62
C LYS A 19 -13.63 9.65 -7.89
N ARG A 20 -14.51 8.74 -8.36
CA ARG A 20 -15.22 8.86 -9.66
C ARG A 20 -16.60 8.18 -9.71
N GLU A 21 -17.49 8.73 -10.55
CA GLU A 21 -18.85 8.24 -10.84
C GLU A 21 -18.95 7.34 -12.10
N ASN A 22 -17.94 7.34 -12.97
CA ASN A 22 -17.94 6.57 -14.22
C ASN A 22 -16.98 5.36 -14.14
N GLY A 23 -17.37 4.25 -14.80
CA GLY A 23 -16.80 2.90 -14.66
C GLY A 23 -15.27 2.83 -14.53
N VAL A 24 -14.82 1.89 -13.70
CA VAL A 24 -13.40 1.70 -13.33
C VAL A 24 -12.62 1.10 -14.50
N GLN A 25 -11.66 1.84 -15.05
CA GLN A 25 -10.65 1.25 -15.93
C GLN A 25 -9.59 0.54 -15.09
N VAL A 26 -9.09 -0.60 -15.58
CA VAL A 26 -8.07 -1.38 -14.86
C VAL A 26 -6.80 -0.56 -14.60
N ALA A 27 -6.40 0.30 -15.55
CA ALA A 27 -5.27 1.21 -15.38
C ALA A 27 -5.50 2.21 -14.23
N ASP A 28 -6.70 2.79 -14.12
CA ASP A 28 -7.04 3.70 -13.02
C ASP A 28 -6.96 2.98 -11.66
N ALA A 29 -7.39 1.72 -11.60
CA ALA A 29 -7.33 0.94 -10.36
C ALA A 29 -5.87 0.69 -9.91
N PHE A 30 -4.96 0.39 -10.83
CA PHE A 30 -3.55 0.22 -10.48
C PHE A 30 -2.90 1.53 -10.03
N GLN A 31 -3.23 2.65 -10.68
CA GLN A 31 -2.75 3.97 -10.25
C GLN A 31 -3.23 4.29 -8.83
N GLU A 32 -4.50 4.03 -8.52
CA GLU A 32 -5.05 4.28 -7.18
C GLU A 32 -4.37 3.42 -6.10
N ILE A 33 -4.07 2.16 -6.41
CA ILE A 33 -3.35 1.28 -5.48
C ILE A 33 -1.91 1.78 -5.27
N GLN A 34 -1.22 2.19 -6.33
CA GLN A 34 0.12 2.75 -6.24
C GLN A 34 0.14 4.01 -5.38
N GLU A 35 -0.77 4.96 -5.66
CA GLU A 35 -0.93 6.19 -4.89
C GLU A 35 -1.24 5.89 -3.42
N PHE A 36 -2.13 4.93 -3.15
CA PHE A 36 -2.43 4.49 -1.78
C PHE A 36 -1.17 3.99 -1.09
N ALA A 37 -0.51 2.98 -1.66
CA ALA A 37 0.65 2.32 -1.06
C ALA A 37 1.78 3.31 -0.76
N TYR A 38 1.99 4.29 -1.64
CA TYR A 38 3.00 5.33 -1.43
C TYR A 38 2.65 6.31 -0.31
N ARG A 39 1.42 6.84 -0.33
CA ARG A 39 1.03 7.92 0.58
C ARG A 39 0.74 7.40 1.99
N SER A 40 0.28 6.17 2.13
CA SER A 40 0.05 5.55 3.44
C SER A 40 1.27 4.81 3.99
N PHE A 41 2.41 4.79 3.27
CA PHE A 41 3.59 4.02 3.67
C PHE A 41 4.04 4.30 5.11
N GLU A 42 4.26 5.56 5.47
CA GLU A 42 4.74 5.95 6.81
C GLU A 42 3.73 5.62 7.92
N VAL A 43 2.45 5.56 7.56
CA VAL A 43 1.39 5.19 8.49
C VAL A 43 1.34 3.67 8.66
N MET A 44 1.61 2.94 7.57
CA MET A 44 1.61 1.48 7.55
C MET A 44 2.85 0.88 8.19
N ASP A 45 4.01 1.50 8.01
CA ASP A 45 5.30 1.18 8.64
C ASP A 45 5.27 1.63 10.11
N LYS A 46 4.75 0.75 10.97
CA LYS A 46 4.43 1.03 12.37
C LYS A 46 5.66 1.06 13.25
N ASP A 47 6.67 0.27 12.92
CA ASP A 47 7.93 0.23 13.65
C ASP A 47 9.03 1.12 13.04
N SER A 48 8.73 1.75 11.89
CA SER A 48 9.60 2.70 11.20
C SER A 48 10.92 2.07 10.75
N ASP A 49 10.88 0.79 10.37
CA ASP A 49 12.04 0.05 9.87
C ASP A 49 12.32 0.30 8.38
N GLY A 50 11.43 1.04 7.71
CA GLY A 50 11.53 1.37 6.28
C GLY A 50 10.87 0.35 5.36
N PHE A 51 10.20 -0.66 5.91
CA PHE A 51 9.47 -1.70 5.21
C PHE A 51 8.04 -1.78 5.72
N VAL A 52 7.14 -2.26 4.86
CA VAL A 52 5.77 -2.59 5.28
C VAL A 52 5.62 -4.11 5.25
N SER A 53 5.59 -4.72 6.43
CA SER A 53 5.51 -6.16 6.65
C SER A 53 4.11 -6.73 6.39
N ARG A 54 4.03 -8.05 6.24
CA ARG A 54 2.74 -8.76 6.22
C ARG A 54 1.94 -8.54 7.51
N THR A 55 2.61 -8.43 8.65
CA THR A 55 1.96 -8.24 9.95
C THR A 55 1.27 -6.88 10.03
N GLU A 56 1.93 -5.83 9.56
CA GLU A 56 1.39 -4.47 9.54
C GLU A 56 0.23 -4.32 8.56
N LEU A 57 0.35 -4.90 7.35
CA LEU A 57 -0.77 -4.93 6.41
C LEU A 57 -1.99 -5.65 7.01
N ASN A 58 -1.79 -6.76 7.74
CA ASN A 58 -2.88 -7.44 8.43
C ASN A 58 -3.46 -6.61 9.59
N TYR A 59 -2.63 -5.85 10.31
CA TYR A 59 -3.10 -4.92 11.33
C TYR A 59 -4.11 -3.92 10.74
N PHE A 60 -3.75 -3.25 9.64
CA PHE A 60 -4.66 -2.31 8.98
C PHE A 60 -5.86 -2.98 8.30
N LEU A 61 -5.69 -4.17 7.74
CA LEU A 61 -6.80 -4.92 7.16
C LEU A 61 -7.92 -5.22 8.19
N ASN A 62 -7.53 -5.51 9.42
CA ASN A 62 -8.45 -5.87 10.51
C ASN A 62 -8.93 -4.67 11.34
N SER A 63 -8.34 -3.49 11.17
CA SER A 63 -8.77 -2.26 11.84
C SER A 63 -10.19 -1.85 11.43
N SER A 64 -11.01 -1.42 12.39
CA SER A 64 -12.34 -0.85 12.14
C SER A 64 -12.28 0.55 11.53
N ALA A 65 -11.18 1.28 11.75
CA ALA A 65 -10.96 2.61 11.19
C ALA A 65 -10.62 2.57 9.69
N THR A 66 -10.15 1.43 9.18
CA THR A 66 -9.76 1.30 7.77
C THR A 66 -11.00 1.11 6.89
N SER A 67 -11.15 1.98 5.90
CA SER A 67 -12.29 1.96 4.97
C SER A 67 -12.32 0.68 4.13
N ALA A 68 -13.49 0.31 3.61
CA ALA A 68 -13.63 -0.87 2.74
C ALA A 68 -12.74 -0.78 1.48
N ARG A 69 -12.54 0.43 0.95
CA ARG A 69 -11.68 0.72 -0.20
C ARG A 69 -10.21 0.53 0.15
N ALA A 70 -9.73 1.13 1.24
CA ALA A 70 -8.36 0.92 1.71
C ALA A 70 -8.09 -0.57 2.00
N LYS A 71 -9.06 -1.29 2.59
CA LYS A 71 -8.97 -2.75 2.77
C LYS A 71 -8.82 -3.52 1.46
N SER A 72 -9.44 -3.06 0.37
CA SER A 72 -9.27 -3.68 -0.95
C SER A 72 -7.85 -3.50 -1.49
N PHE A 73 -7.25 -2.33 -1.28
CA PHE A 73 -5.87 -2.05 -1.67
C PHE A 73 -4.86 -2.82 -0.80
N ILE A 74 -5.09 -2.87 0.51
CA ILE A 74 -4.28 -3.69 1.44
C ILE A 74 -4.36 -5.18 1.08
N ARG A 75 -5.55 -5.70 0.72
CA ARG A 75 -5.68 -7.09 0.24
C ARG A 75 -4.89 -7.34 -1.04
N PHE A 76 -4.91 -6.38 -1.97
CA PHE A 76 -4.09 -6.47 -3.17
C PHE A 76 -2.60 -6.54 -2.81
N MET A 77 -2.12 -5.64 -1.95
CA MET A 77 -0.74 -5.62 -1.49
C MET A 77 -0.36 -6.94 -0.79
N LEU A 78 -1.21 -7.47 0.09
CA LEU A 78 -1.00 -8.77 0.76
C LEU A 78 -0.93 -9.94 -0.21
N TYR A 79 -1.77 -9.93 -1.25
CA TYR A 79 -1.81 -10.97 -2.28
C TYR A 79 -0.59 -10.91 -3.20
N ARG A 80 -0.06 -9.70 -3.46
CA ARG A 80 1.08 -9.46 -4.35
C ARG A 80 2.39 -9.22 -3.61
N LEU A 81 2.42 -9.41 -2.30
CA LEU A 81 3.55 -9.04 -1.44
C LEU A 81 4.88 -9.61 -1.95
N ASP A 82 4.90 -10.90 -2.26
CA ASP A 82 6.11 -11.58 -2.76
C ASP A 82 6.51 -11.11 -4.16
N ASP A 83 5.53 -10.74 -5.01
CA ASP A 83 5.78 -10.22 -6.35
C ASP A 83 6.33 -8.79 -6.30
N ILE A 84 5.79 -7.96 -5.39
CA ILE A 84 6.22 -6.59 -5.14
C ILE A 84 7.65 -6.61 -4.59
N LYS A 85 7.93 -7.42 -3.56
CA LYS A 85 9.27 -7.57 -2.96
C LYS A 85 10.33 -8.01 -3.98
N LYS A 86 9.96 -8.81 -4.99
CA LYS A 86 10.88 -9.26 -6.04
C LYS A 86 11.04 -8.25 -7.17
N ALA A 87 10.21 -7.21 -7.22
CA ALA A 87 10.25 -6.24 -8.30
C ALA A 87 11.56 -5.46 -8.28
N PHE A 88 12.06 -5.13 -7.10
CA PHE A 88 13.31 -4.42 -6.92
C PHE A 88 14.28 -5.27 -6.09
N VAL A 89 15.49 -5.51 -6.62
CA VAL A 89 16.54 -6.21 -5.87
C VAL A 89 17.39 -5.15 -5.19
N GLU A 90 17.08 -4.85 -3.93
CA GLU A 90 17.93 -4.01 -3.09
C GLU A 90 19.17 -4.80 -2.67
N ASP A 91 20.37 -4.20 -2.77
CA ASP A 91 21.61 -4.74 -2.18
C ASP A 91 21.56 -4.83 -0.63
N ILE A 92 20.43 -4.41 -0.04
CA ILE A 92 20.20 -4.30 1.39
C ILE A 92 19.28 -5.47 1.79
N ASN A 93 19.89 -6.47 2.43
CA ASN A 93 19.29 -7.60 3.14
C ASN A 93 17.98 -8.19 2.53
N PRO A 94 18.07 -9.22 1.66
CA PRO A 94 16.90 -9.84 1.03
C PRO A 94 15.91 -10.54 1.99
N ASP A 95 16.23 -10.57 3.29
CA ASP A 95 15.51 -11.31 4.34
C ASP A 95 14.54 -10.44 5.17
N THR A 96 14.21 -9.21 4.72
CA THR A 96 13.13 -8.42 5.35
C THR A 96 11.76 -9.05 5.08
N ASP A 97 10.82 -8.98 6.03
CA ASP A 97 9.49 -9.61 5.90
C ASP A 97 8.44 -8.67 5.25
N GLY A 98 8.90 -7.61 4.60
CA GLY A 98 8.08 -6.53 4.06
C GLY A 98 8.51 -6.01 2.69
N ILE A 99 7.79 -4.98 2.25
CA ILE A 99 8.01 -4.27 0.97
C ILE A 99 8.50 -2.85 1.24
N SER A 100 9.51 -2.41 0.48
CA SER A 100 10.03 -1.04 0.53
C SER A 100 9.24 -0.11 -0.40
N ARG A 101 9.47 1.20 -0.28
CA ARG A 101 8.98 2.18 -1.28
C ARG A 101 9.59 1.95 -2.67
N GLY A 102 10.79 1.40 -2.74
CA GLY A 102 11.47 1.03 -3.98
C GLY A 102 10.75 -0.11 -4.69
N ASP A 103 10.44 -1.18 -3.93
CA ASP A 103 9.66 -2.33 -4.41
C ASP A 103 8.33 -1.90 -5.04
N ILE A 104 7.59 -1.04 -4.34
CA ILE A 104 6.31 -0.51 -4.82
C ILE A 104 6.52 0.24 -6.14
N ARG A 105 7.54 1.11 -6.27
CA ARG A 105 7.80 1.85 -7.52
C ARG A 105 7.95 0.90 -8.69
N GLU A 106 8.91 0.00 -8.53
CA GLU A 106 9.43 -0.83 -9.60
C GLU A 106 8.36 -1.83 -10.05
N TYR A 107 7.57 -2.34 -9.10
CA TYR A 107 6.44 -3.22 -9.39
C TYR A 107 5.39 -2.55 -10.27
N PHE A 108 4.94 -1.35 -9.91
CA PHE A 108 3.90 -0.64 -10.65
C PHE A 108 4.39 -0.09 -11.99
N ASP A 109 5.65 0.37 -12.06
CA ASP A 109 6.26 0.78 -13.33
C ASP A 109 6.28 -0.42 -14.31
N LYS A 110 6.72 -1.60 -13.86
CA LYS A 110 6.71 -2.83 -14.68
C LYS A 110 5.32 -3.26 -15.15
N LEU A 111 4.27 -3.01 -14.37
CA LEU A 111 2.89 -3.32 -14.78
C LEU A 111 2.39 -2.37 -15.87
N GLN A 112 2.82 -1.09 -15.86
CA GLN A 112 2.41 -0.10 -16.84
C GLN A 112 3.12 -0.26 -18.19
N PHE A 113 4.34 -0.80 -18.23
CA PHE A 113 5.08 -1.06 -19.47
C PHE A 113 4.73 -2.38 -20.18
N ASN A 114 4.10 -3.33 -19.47
CA ASN A 114 3.72 -4.65 -20.00
C ASN A 114 2.21 -4.78 -20.34
N GLY A 115 1.47 -3.66 -20.34
CA GLY A 115 0.03 -3.58 -20.59
C GLY A 115 -0.35 -3.15 -22.01
#